data_AF-A0A9W4T230-F1
#
_entry.id   AF-A0A9W4T230-F1
#
_cell.length_a   1.000
_cell.length_b   1.000
_cell.length_c   1.000
_cell.angle_alpha   90.00
_cell.angle_beta   90.00
_cell.angle_gamma   90.00
#
_symmetry.space_group_name_H-M   'P 1'
#
loop_
_entity.id
_entity.type
_entity.pdbx_description
1 polymer ?
#
loop_
_entity_poly.entity_id
_entity_poly.type
_entity_poly.pdbx_seq_one_letter_code
_entity_poly.pdbx_strand_id
1 'polypeptide(L)'
;MTDQEHKQKNYLDTGLHKIHKVLLFCQNQYDCRNQIISHYYLWNDDNDICHLLEIIEEMISINFKIIEDDVVEVFCKSNTKKNRKSGLAELEELASYMLTDLVIRNYIQQKTSLYYSLPNAQTLSANTFIMELVAKVK
;
A
#
# COMPACT_ATOMS: atom_id res chain seq x y z
N MET A 1 9.36 6.81 31.30
CA MET A 1 9.22 7.55 30.04
C MET A 1 9.57 9.00 30.34
N THR A 2 10.58 9.56 29.67
CA THR A 2 11.10 10.91 29.92
C THR A 2 10.30 11.98 29.16
N ASP A 3 10.34 13.24 29.61
CA ASP A 3 9.64 14.36 28.92
C ASP A 3 10.05 14.51 27.45
N GLN A 4 11.29 14.15 27.13
CA GLN A 4 11.82 14.22 25.76
C GLN A 4 11.24 13.12 24.86
N GLU A 5 11.07 11.90 25.38
CA GLU A 5 10.39 10.79 24.68
C GLU A 5 8.92 11.14 24.40
N HIS A 6 8.24 11.81 25.33
CA HIS A 6 6.85 12.21 25.15
C HIS A 6 6.69 13.29 24.05
N LYS A 7 7.58 14.29 24.04
CA LYS A 7 7.60 15.32 22.97
C LYS A 7 7.89 14.71 21.60
N GLN A 8 8.81 13.77 21.52
CA GLN A 8 9.15 13.10 20.27
C GLN A 8 7.98 12.25 19.75
N LYS A 9 7.31 11.50 20.64
CA LYS A 9 6.11 10.73 20.26
C LYS A 9 5.00 11.63 19.71
N ASN A 10 4.68 12.73 20.39
CA ASN A 10 3.64 13.66 19.93
C ASN A 10 3.98 14.30 18.57
N TYR A 11 5.26 14.57 18.30
CA TYR A 11 5.71 15.07 17.00
C TYR A 11 5.49 14.04 15.89
N LEU A 12 5.84 12.77 16.13
CA LEU A 12 5.63 11.68 15.17
C LEU A 12 4.14 11.44 14.90
N ASP A 13 3.30 11.39 15.94
CA ASP A 13 1.85 11.20 15.81
C ASP A 13 1.22 12.36 15.02
N THR A 14 1.66 13.60 15.27
CA THR A 14 1.22 14.78 14.51
C THR A 14 1.66 14.73 13.05
N GLY A 15 2.89 14.26 12.79
CA GLY A 15 3.41 14.05 11.43
C GLY A 15 2.59 13.02 10.66
N LEU A 16 2.28 11.89 11.29
CA LEU A 16 1.48 10.82 10.71
C LEU A 16 0.08 11.32 10.35
N HIS A 17 -0.57 12.08 11.25
CA HIS A 17 -1.88 12.67 10.99
C HIS A 17 -1.86 13.64 9.79
N LYS A 18 -0.79 14.44 9.63
CA LYS A 18 -0.63 15.33 8.47
C LYS A 18 -0.44 14.55 7.18
N ILE A 19 0.36 13.49 7.19
CA ILE A 19 0.54 12.60 6.03
C ILE A 19 -0.79 11.97 5.64
N HIS A 20 -1.56 11.44 6.61
CA HIS A 20 -2.89 10.90 6.35
C HIS A 20 -3.83 11.94 5.74
N LYS A 21 -3.80 13.20 6.19
CA LYS A 21 -4.61 14.28 5.58
C LYS A 21 -4.22 14.57 4.12
N VAL A 22 -2.92 14.56 3.81
CA VAL A 22 -2.44 14.75 2.43
C VAL A 22 -2.83 13.56 1.57
N LEU A 23 -2.67 12.34 2.08
CA LEU A 23 -3.15 11.13 1.41
C LEU A 23 -4.66 11.22 1.16
N LEU A 24 -5.46 11.66 2.14
CA LEU A 24 -6.91 11.83 2.00
C LEU A 24 -7.28 12.94 0.99
N PHE A 25 -6.50 14.01 0.91
CA PHE A 25 -6.67 15.03 -0.12
C PHE A 25 -6.34 14.50 -1.51
N CYS A 26 -5.24 13.77 -1.65
CA CYS A 26 -4.89 13.05 -2.88
C CYS A 26 -5.91 11.96 -3.21
N GLN A 27 -6.57 11.38 -2.21
CA GLN A 27 -7.72 10.48 -2.36
C GLN A 27 -8.97 11.19 -2.89
N ASN A 28 -9.18 12.48 -2.59
CA ASN A 28 -10.28 13.24 -3.23
C ASN A 28 -9.95 13.65 -4.67
N GLN A 29 -8.66 13.77 -5.01
CA GLN A 29 -8.18 13.86 -6.39
C GLN A 29 -8.13 12.48 -7.08
N TYR A 30 -8.42 11.41 -6.34
CA TYR A 30 -8.43 10.04 -6.82
C TYR A 30 -9.46 9.85 -7.92
N ASP A 31 -10.53 10.65 -8.01
CA ASP A 31 -11.48 10.53 -9.11
C ASP A 31 -10.79 10.64 -10.49
N CYS A 32 -9.76 11.48 -10.61
CA CYS A 32 -8.96 11.58 -11.84
C CYS A 32 -8.05 10.35 -12.04
N ARG A 33 -7.47 9.82 -10.96
CA ARG A 33 -6.68 8.56 -11.01
C ARG A 33 -7.55 7.33 -11.22
N ASN A 34 -8.76 7.30 -10.70
CA ASN A 34 -9.73 6.24 -10.84
C ASN A 34 -10.31 6.27 -12.25
N GLN A 35 -10.43 7.46 -12.87
CA GLN A 35 -10.64 7.59 -14.30
C GLN A 35 -9.45 7.04 -15.10
N ILE A 36 -8.19 7.31 -14.73
CA ILE A 36 -7.01 6.69 -15.37
C ILE A 36 -7.02 5.16 -15.20
N ILE A 37 -7.26 4.66 -13.99
CA ILE A 37 -7.40 3.22 -13.68
C ILE A 37 -8.54 2.65 -14.53
N SER A 38 -9.74 3.23 -14.49
CA SER A 38 -10.89 2.80 -15.29
C SER A 38 -10.68 2.93 -16.81
N HIS A 39 -9.83 3.84 -17.27
CA HIS A 39 -9.63 4.16 -18.69
C HIS A 39 -8.50 3.31 -19.32
N TYR A 40 -7.39 3.13 -18.62
CA TYR A 40 -6.27 2.27 -19.04
C TYR A 40 -6.49 0.81 -18.69
N TYR A 41 -7.15 0.58 -17.56
CA TYR A 41 -7.49 -0.72 -17.03
C TYR A 41 -8.99 -0.74 -16.79
N LEU A 42 -9.81 -0.77 -17.85
CA LEU A 42 -11.07 -1.51 -17.77
C LEU A 42 -10.71 -2.81 -17.03
N TRP A 43 -11.28 -3.03 -15.85
CA TRP A 43 -10.92 -4.12 -14.94
C TRP A 43 -11.19 -5.42 -15.69
N ASN A 44 -10.23 -5.84 -16.51
CA ASN A 44 -10.53 -6.68 -17.65
C ASN A 44 -10.76 -8.13 -17.24
N ASP A 45 -10.55 -8.44 -15.96
CA ASP A 45 -11.18 -9.53 -15.24
C ASP A 45 -11.05 -9.24 -13.74
N ASP A 46 -12.12 -9.35 -12.96
CA ASP A 46 -12.08 -9.36 -11.48
C ASP A 46 -11.01 -10.33 -10.92
N ASN A 47 -10.59 -11.28 -11.75
CA ASN A 47 -9.59 -12.30 -11.49
C ASN A 47 -8.21 -11.76 -11.06
N ASP A 48 -7.73 -10.63 -11.59
CA ASP A 48 -6.43 -10.08 -11.14
C ASP A 48 -6.52 -9.53 -9.71
N ILE A 49 -7.65 -8.93 -9.34
CA ILE A 49 -7.88 -8.41 -7.99
C ILE A 49 -8.12 -9.54 -7.02
N CYS A 50 -8.93 -10.53 -7.39
CA CYS A 50 -9.09 -11.74 -6.60
C CYS A 50 -7.74 -12.40 -6.35
N HIS A 51 -6.91 -12.56 -7.39
CA HIS A 51 -5.57 -13.13 -7.25
C HIS A 51 -4.64 -12.28 -6.38
N LEU A 52 -4.69 -10.95 -6.48
CA LEU A 52 -3.92 -10.06 -5.60
C LEU A 52 -4.37 -10.19 -4.14
N LEU A 53 -5.68 -10.29 -3.88
CA LEU A 53 -6.23 -10.50 -2.54
C LEU A 53 -5.85 -11.88 -1.98
N GLU A 54 -5.88 -12.93 -2.79
CA GLU A 54 -5.42 -14.28 -2.43
C GLU A 54 -3.93 -14.27 -2.03
N ILE A 55 -3.07 -13.61 -2.82
CA ILE A 55 -1.65 -13.44 -2.50
C ILE A 55 -1.48 -12.74 -1.15
N ILE A 56 -2.23 -11.67 -0.91
CA ILE A 56 -2.15 -10.92 0.36
C ILE A 56 -2.60 -11.81 1.52
N GLU A 57 -3.70 -12.55 1.37
CA GLU A 57 -4.19 -13.48 2.39
C GLU A 57 -3.16 -14.56 2.72
N GLU A 58 -2.58 -15.20 1.70
CA GLU A 58 -1.53 -16.19 1.85
C GLU A 58 -0.29 -15.59 2.54
N MET A 59 0.17 -14.43 2.08
CA MET A 59 1.35 -13.78 2.64
C MET A 59 1.12 -13.40 4.11
N ILE A 60 -0.05 -12.87 4.48
CA ILE A 60 -0.39 -12.51 5.86
C ILE A 60 -0.39 -13.76 6.75
N SER A 61 -0.86 -14.90 6.23
CA SER A 61 -0.87 -16.16 6.97
C SER A 61 0.54 -16.68 7.30
N ILE A 62 1.54 -16.32 6.49
CA ILE A 62 2.93 -16.75 6.64
C ILE A 62 3.76 -15.71 7.41
N ASN A 63 3.52 -14.42 7.16
CA ASN A 63 4.30 -13.32 7.70
C ASN A 63 3.40 -12.12 8.10
N PHE A 64 3.54 -11.66 9.34
CA PHE A 64 2.76 -10.54 9.89
C PHE A 64 3.29 -9.15 9.50
N LYS A 65 4.39 -9.06 8.74
CA LYS A 65 4.97 -7.79 8.28
C LYS A 65 5.29 -7.88 6.80
N ILE A 66 4.35 -7.43 5.99
CA ILE A 66 4.46 -7.39 4.53
C ILE A 66 4.53 -5.93 4.10
N ILE A 67 5.46 -5.59 3.23
CA ILE A 67 5.51 -4.28 2.59
C ILE A 67 4.89 -4.36 1.18
N GLU A 68 4.51 -3.22 0.62
CA GLU A 68 3.90 -3.14 -0.71
C GLU A 68 4.77 -3.82 -1.78
N ASP A 69 6.07 -3.55 -1.75
CA ASP A 69 7.04 -4.12 -2.69
C ASP A 69 7.05 -5.65 -2.69
N ASP A 70 6.89 -6.29 -1.52
CA ASP A 70 6.83 -7.75 -1.43
C ASP A 70 5.61 -8.31 -2.18
N VAL A 71 4.45 -7.65 -2.04
CA VAL A 71 3.21 -8.08 -2.70
C VAL A 71 3.29 -7.86 -4.20
N VAL A 72 3.79 -6.70 -4.62
CA VAL A 72 4.01 -6.36 -6.03
C VAL A 72 4.96 -7.37 -6.68
N GLU A 73 6.06 -7.73 -6.01
CA GLU A 73 7.01 -8.71 -6.51
C GLU A 73 6.36 -10.09 -6.69
N VAL A 74 5.61 -10.57 -5.69
CA VAL A 74 4.94 -11.88 -5.75
C VAL A 74 3.87 -11.89 -6.84
N PHE A 75 3.06 -10.82 -6.94
CA PHE A 75 2.05 -10.68 -7.99
C PHE A 75 2.67 -10.65 -9.39
N CYS A 76 3.75 -9.91 -9.60
CA CYS A 76 4.42 -9.85 -10.89
C CYS A 76 5.02 -11.22 -11.27
N LYS A 77 5.57 -11.95 -10.31
CA LYS A 77 6.08 -13.32 -10.53
C LYS A 77 4.97 -14.31 -10.83
N SER A 78 3.80 -14.22 -10.20
CA SER A 78 2.68 -15.13 -10.47
C SER A 78 2.02 -14.82 -11.82
N ASN A 79 2.05 -13.57 -12.29
CA ASN A 79 1.43 -13.13 -13.56
C ASN A 79 2.37 -13.18 -14.79
N THR A 80 3.26 -14.20 -14.86
CA THR A 80 4.29 -14.36 -15.92
C THR A 80 3.79 -14.28 -17.37
N LYS A 81 2.52 -14.61 -17.62
CA LYS A 81 1.92 -14.56 -18.97
C LYS A 81 1.64 -13.12 -19.43
N LYS A 82 1.27 -12.21 -18.51
CA LYS A 82 1.01 -10.79 -18.80
C LYS A 82 2.32 -9.99 -18.92
N ASN A 83 3.36 -10.33 -18.15
CA ASN A 83 4.70 -9.75 -18.27
C ASN A 83 5.27 -9.79 -19.70
N ARG A 84 4.91 -10.80 -20.49
CA ARG A 84 5.36 -10.94 -21.88
C ARG A 84 4.63 -10.03 -22.87
N LYS A 85 3.48 -9.47 -22.50
CA LYS A 85 2.63 -8.62 -23.37
C LYS A 85 2.75 -7.12 -23.04
N SER A 86 2.73 -6.74 -21.76
CA SER A 86 2.76 -5.34 -21.31
C SER A 86 4.13 -4.89 -20.77
N GLY A 87 5.09 -5.80 -20.62
CA GLY A 87 6.36 -5.48 -19.97
C GLY A 87 6.24 -5.41 -18.44
N LEU A 88 7.36 -5.63 -17.75
CA LEU A 88 7.40 -5.80 -16.30
C LEU A 88 7.07 -4.50 -15.54
N ALA A 89 7.62 -3.37 -15.98
CA ALA A 89 7.43 -2.08 -15.32
C ALA A 89 5.96 -1.62 -15.33
N GLU A 90 5.24 -1.86 -16.43
CA GLU A 90 3.80 -1.55 -16.51
C GLU A 90 2.96 -2.43 -15.57
N LEU A 91 3.40 -3.68 -15.33
CA LEU A 91 2.72 -4.58 -14.41
C LEU A 91 3.00 -4.22 -12.95
N GLU A 92 4.23 -3.83 -12.63
CA GLU A 92 4.60 -3.32 -11.29
C GLU A 92 3.80 -2.06 -10.96
N GLU A 93 3.71 -1.11 -11.90
CA GLU A 93 2.94 0.12 -11.71
C GLU A 93 1.44 -0.18 -11.52
N LEU A 94 0.88 -1.09 -12.32
CA LEU A 94 -0.50 -1.56 -12.16
C LEU A 94 -0.73 -2.19 -10.78
N ALA A 95 0.15 -3.07 -10.32
CA ALA A 95 0.01 -3.74 -9.04
C ALA A 95 0.03 -2.74 -7.87
N SER A 96 0.93 -1.75 -7.90
CA SER A 96 0.96 -0.65 -6.92
C SER A 96 -0.33 0.18 -6.94
N TYR A 97 -0.88 0.47 -8.13
CA TYR A 97 -2.17 1.17 -8.21
C TYR A 97 -3.32 0.34 -7.65
N MET A 98 -3.36 -0.96 -7.94
CA MET A 98 -4.36 -1.88 -7.40
C MET A 98 -4.30 -1.96 -5.87
N LEU A 99 -3.10 -2.08 -5.30
CA LEU A 99 -2.90 -2.06 -3.84
C LEU A 99 -3.38 -0.74 -3.24
N THR A 100 -3.04 0.38 -3.88
CA THR A 100 -3.49 1.70 -3.44
C THR A 100 -5.02 1.80 -3.46
N ASP A 101 -5.70 1.32 -4.51
CA ASP A 101 -7.18 1.29 -4.59
C ASP A 101 -7.78 0.46 -3.45
N LEU A 102 -7.26 -0.74 -3.21
CA LEU A 102 -7.74 -1.64 -2.16
C LEU A 102 -7.59 -1.03 -0.76
N VAL A 103 -6.53 -0.28 -0.51
CA VAL A 103 -6.33 0.46 0.76
C VAL A 103 -7.33 1.61 0.87
N ILE A 104 -7.51 2.39 -0.20
CA ILE A 104 -8.43 3.54 -0.22
C ILE A 104 -9.87 3.09 0.00
N ARG A 105 -10.26 1.99 -0.64
CA ARG A 105 -11.59 1.37 -0.48
C ARG A 105 -11.74 0.56 0.80
N ASN A 106 -10.71 0.53 1.64
CA ASN A 106 -10.72 -0.14 2.94
C ASN A 106 -10.94 -1.67 2.84
N TYR A 107 -10.43 -2.31 1.78
CA TYR A 107 -10.29 -3.78 1.70
C TYR A 107 -9.04 -4.26 2.42
N ILE A 108 -7.97 -3.46 2.42
CA ILE A 108 -6.70 -3.74 3.09
C ILE A 108 -6.44 -2.68 4.15
N GLN A 109 -6.05 -3.11 5.35
CA GLN A 109 -5.54 -2.20 6.37
C GLN A 109 -4.03 -2.07 6.26
N GLN A 110 -3.55 -0.83 6.19
CA GLN A 110 -2.13 -0.50 6.28
C GLN A 110 -1.79 0.22 7.59
N LYS A 111 -0.57 0.03 8.05
CA LYS A 111 0.00 0.75 9.18
C LYS A 111 1.32 1.39 8.78
N THR A 112 1.35 2.71 8.80
CA THR A 112 2.59 3.49 8.62
C THR A 112 3.20 3.84 9.98
N SER A 113 4.48 3.54 10.14
CA SER A 113 5.28 3.88 11.31
C SER A 113 6.38 4.86 10.91
N LEU A 114 6.38 6.03 11.53
CA LEU A 114 7.40 7.06 11.34
C LEU A 114 8.53 6.87 12.34
N TYR A 115 9.77 7.01 11.88
CA TYR A 115 10.95 6.88 12.73
C TYR A 115 12.10 7.73 12.21
N TYR A 116 13.02 8.07 13.10
CA TYR A 116 14.33 8.58 12.74
C TYR A 116 15.27 7.40 12.63
N SER A 117 15.98 7.30 11.51
CA SER A 117 16.94 6.20 11.25
C SER A 117 18.14 6.24 12.22
N LEU A 118 18.45 7.40 12.78
CA LEU A 118 19.48 7.61 13.80
C LEU A 118 19.01 8.64 14.84
N PRO A 119 19.55 8.63 16.08
CA PRO A 119 19.16 9.57 17.15
C PRO A 119 19.28 11.06 16.77
N ASN A 120 20.19 11.38 15.86
CA ASN A 120 20.45 12.74 15.37
C ASN A 120 20.06 12.92 13.89
N ALA A 121 19.32 11.97 13.31
CA ALA A 121 18.88 12.10 11.92
C ALA A 121 17.93 13.30 11.78
N GLN A 122 18.19 14.13 10.76
CA GLN A 122 17.29 15.21 10.38
C GLN A 122 16.21 14.73 9.41
N THR A 123 16.42 13.57 8.80
CA THR A 123 15.51 12.94 7.85
C THR A 123 14.57 11.99 8.58
N LEU A 124 13.27 12.21 8.38
CA LEU A 124 12.22 11.32 8.86
C LEU A 124 12.03 10.18 7.85
N SER A 125 12.02 8.94 8.33
CA SER A 125 11.75 7.75 7.53
C SER A 125 10.39 7.16 7.91
N ALA A 126 9.79 6.41 6.98
CA ALA A 126 8.50 5.78 7.14
C ALA A 126 8.57 4.33 6.67
N ASN A 127 8.01 3.42 7.46
CA ASN A 127 7.72 2.06 7.02
C ASN A 127 6.20 1.89 6.97
N THR A 128 5.68 1.42 5.84
CA THR A 128 4.27 1.09 5.68
C THR A 128 4.13 -0.43 5.56
N PHE A 129 3.30 -1.01 6.40
CA PHE A 129 3.05 -2.45 6.43
C PHE A 129 1.58 -2.74 6.10
N ILE A 130 1.34 -3.78 5.32
CA ILE A 130 0.03 -4.38 5.14
C ILE A 130 -0.24 -5.26 6.36
N MET A 131 -1.32 -4.99 7.07
CA MET A 131 -1.63 -5.59 8.37
C MET A 131 -2.68 -6.71 8.25
N GLU A 132 -3.78 -6.44 7.57
CA GLU A 132 -4.91 -7.38 7.46
C GLU A 132 -5.79 -7.07 6.25
N LEU A 133 -6.58 -8.07 5.85
CA LEU A 133 -7.74 -7.91 4.99
C LEU A 133 -8.97 -7.56 5.84
N VAL A 134 -9.55 -6.39 5.58
CA VAL A 134 -10.67 -5.84 6.36
C VAL A 134 -12.01 -6.40 5.88
N ALA A 135 -12.12 -6.68 4.58
CA ALA A 135 -13.29 -7.29 3.98
C ALA A 135 -12.97 -8.73 3.57
N LYS A 136 -13.58 -9.69 4.27
CA LYS A 136 -13.60 -11.07 3.79
C LYS A 136 -14.49 -11.13 2.54
N VAL A 137 -13.90 -11.48 1.41
CA VAL A 137 -14.66 -11.93 0.24
C VAL A 137 -15.51 -13.11 0.71
N LYS A 138 -16.83 -12.95 0.68
CA LYS A 138 -17.80 -13.96 1.12
C LYS A 138 -18.33 -14.71 -0.08
#